data_AF-A0A7X2TUE1-F1
#
_entry.id   AF-A0A7X2TUE1-F1
#
_cell.length_a   1.000
_cell.length_b   1.000
_cell.length_c   1.000
_cell.angle_alpha   90.00
_cell.angle_beta   90.00
_cell.angle_gamma   90.00
#
_symmetry.space_group_name_H-M   'P 1'
#
loop_
_entity.id
_entity.type
_entity.pdbx_description
1 polymer ?
#
loop_
_entity_poly.entity_id
_entity_poly.type
_entity_poly.pdbx_seq_one_letter_code
_entity_poly.pdbx_strand_id
1 'polypeptide(L)'
;MSEILKSIIEPLQTSAAVKSVYGDPISVDGKTIIPVARIAYGFGAGSGKGSRLGLPDEGEGGGGGVVAAPVGVFEVTDSHTRFVPLHESRNLLLAGLLGFGLGLLWARRQLSRQEIE
;
A
#
# COMPACT_ATOMS: atom_id res chain seq x y z
N MET A 1 2.72 -27.12 -18.32
CA MET A 1 1.91 -25.88 -18.30
C MET A 1 1.06 -25.74 -17.03
N SER A 2 0.60 -26.83 -16.43
CA SER A 2 -0.21 -26.83 -15.19
C SER A 2 0.54 -26.43 -13.91
N GLU A 3 1.84 -26.72 -13.83
CA GLU A 3 2.68 -26.44 -12.64
C GLU A 3 2.91 -24.94 -12.40
N ILE A 4 3.11 -24.15 -13.48
CA ILE A 4 3.30 -22.70 -13.40
C ILE A 4 1.99 -21.99 -13.03
N LEU A 5 0.85 -22.49 -13.53
CA LEU A 5 -0.46 -21.97 -13.14
C LEU A 5 -0.74 -22.22 -11.65
N LYS A 6 -0.36 -23.39 -11.12
CA LYS A 6 -0.50 -23.72 -9.69
C LYS A 6 0.39 -22.86 -8.79
N SER A 7 1.67 -22.68 -9.14
CA SER A 7 2.60 -21.89 -8.32
C SER A 7 2.27 -20.39 -8.28
N ILE A 8 1.51 -19.89 -9.25
CA ILE A 8 0.96 -18.53 -9.25
C ILE A 8 -0.35 -18.46 -8.47
N ILE A 9 -1.21 -19.48 -8.54
CA ILE A 9 -2.53 -19.48 -7.88
C ILE A 9 -2.44 -19.80 -6.38
N GLU A 10 -1.49 -20.61 -5.93
CA GLU A 10 -1.31 -20.95 -4.51
C GLU A 10 -1.02 -19.74 -3.60
N PRO A 11 -0.09 -18.83 -3.92
CA PRO A 11 0.08 -17.60 -3.14
C PRO A 11 -1.13 -16.65 -3.24
N LEU A 12 -1.96 -16.80 -4.27
CA LEU A 12 -3.22 -16.05 -4.43
C LEU A 12 -4.38 -16.65 -3.62
N GLN A 13 -4.24 -17.83 -3.00
CA GLN A 13 -5.25 -18.40 -2.10
C GLN A 13 -5.29 -17.74 -0.71
N THR A 14 -4.81 -16.49 -0.56
CA THR A 14 -5.43 -15.42 0.26
C THR A 14 -5.66 -15.68 1.76
N SER A 15 -5.27 -16.82 2.32
CA SER A 15 -5.32 -17.04 3.77
C SER A 15 -4.19 -16.32 4.49
N ALA A 16 -3.01 -16.16 3.88
CA ALA A 16 -1.88 -15.51 4.54
C ALA A 16 -2.10 -14.00 4.75
N ALA A 17 -2.74 -13.31 3.80
CA ALA A 17 -2.85 -11.86 3.85
C ALA A 17 -4.05 -11.36 4.68
N VAL A 18 -5.20 -12.04 4.66
CA VAL A 18 -6.32 -11.69 5.55
C VAL A 18 -6.00 -12.12 7.00
N LYS A 19 -5.41 -13.30 7.21
CA LYS A 19 -4.96 -13.77 8.54
C LYS A 19 -3.85 -12.89 9.12
N SER A 20 -2.97 -12.33 8.27
CA SER A 20 -1.97 -11.34 8.69
C SER A 20 -2.59 -10.03 9.21
N VAL A 21 -3.80 -9.68 8.78
CA VAL A 21 -4.47 -8.42 9.14
C VAL A 21 -5.47 -8.62 10.29
N TYR A 22 -6.21 -9.73 10.30
CA TYR A 22 -7.31 -9.99 11.25
C TYR A 22 -7.07 -11.17 12.21
N GLY A 23 -6.03 -11.99 12.02
CA GLY A 23 -5.83 -13.20 12.81
C GLY A 23 -6.73 -14.37 12.39
N ASP A 24 -6.90 -15.37 13.27
CA ASP A 24 -7.78 -16.51 13.01
C ASP A 24 -9.28 -16.10 13.08
N PRO A 25 -10.15 -16.59 12.17
CA PRO A 25 -11.58 -16.25 12.19
C PRO A 25 -12.23 -16.73 13.49
N ILE A 26 -12.95 -15.84 14.17
CA ILE A 26 -13.67 -16.15 15.41
C ILE A 26 -15.17 -16.18 15.08
N SER A 27 -15.82 -17.32 15.29
CA SER A 27 -17.30 -17.41 15.25
C SER A 27 -17.85 -17.21 16.66
N VAL A 28 -18.81 -16.31 16.81
CA VAL A 28 -19.45 -16.00 18.09
C VAL A 28 -20.98 -16.01 17.89
N ASP A 29 -21.68 -16.77 18.74
CA ASP A 29 -23.14 -16.73 18.93
C ASP A 29 -24.01 -16.84 17.67
N GLY A 30 -23.70 -17.79 16.76
CA GLY A 30 -24.53 -18.07 15.58
C GLY A 30 -24.49 -16.98 14.50
N LYS A 31 -23.62 -15.98 14.67
CA LYS A 31 -23.35 -14.96 13.65
C LYS A 31 -22.10 -15.33 12.87
N THR A 32 -22.21 -15.33 11.56
CA THR A 32 -21.05 -15.55 10.68
C THR A 32 -20.39 -14.20 10.42
N ILE A 33 -19.20 -13.99 11.00
CA ILE A 33 -18.36 -12.80 10.76
C ILE A 33 -17.41 -13.12 9.61
N ILE A 34 -17.53 -12.43 8.48
CA ILE A 34 -16.65 -12.58 7.32
C ILE A 34 -15.73 -11.36 7.24
N PRO A 35 -14.44 -11.46 7.63
CA PRO A 35 -13.50 -10.36 7.53
C PRO A 35 -13.11 -10.07 6.09
N VAL A 36 -13.00 -8.80 5.76
CA VAL A 36 -12.61 -8.31 4.43
C VAL A 36 -11.39 -7.42 4.57
N ALA A 37 -10.30 -7.81 3.91
CA ALA A 37 -9.08 -7.01 3.80
C ALA A 37 -8.81 -6.65 2.33
N ARG A 38 -8.20 -5.49 2.11
CA ARG A 38 -7.71 -5.04 0.81
C ARG A 38 -6.20 -5.25 0.77
N ILE A 39 -5.72 -5.85 -0.31
CA ILE A 39 -4.30 -6.04 -0.56
C ILE A 39 -3.97 -5.30 -1.86
N ALA A 40 -2.93 -4.48 -1.81
CA ALA A 40 -2.42 -3.73 -2.94
C ALA A 40 -0.93 -4.02 -3.12
N TYR A 41 -0.52 -4.25 -4.36
CA TYR A 41 0.86 -4.45 -4.75
C TYR A 41 1.26 -3.31 -5.67
N GLY A 42 2.46 -2.75 -5.48
CA GLY A 42 2.99 -1.68 -6.31
C GLY A 42 4.44 -1.95 -6.65
N PHE A 43 4.79 -1.75 -7.92
CA PHE A 43 6.15 -1.92 -8.42
C PHE A 43 6.51 -0.74 -9.30
N GLY A 44 7.76 -0.28 -9.22
CA GLY A 44 8.27 0.82 -10.02
C GLY A 44 9.74 0.59 -10.35
N ALA A 45 10.14 0.98 -11.55
CA ALA A 45 11.52 0.96 -11.99
C ALA A 45 11.82 2.24 -12.76
N GLY A 46 13.09 2.65 -12.74
CA GLY A 46 13.58 3.80 -13.47
C GLY A 46 15.05 3.62 -13.82
N SER A 47 15.43 4.18 -14.96
CA SER A 47 16.82 4.28 -15.37
C SER A 47 17.15 5.74 -15.69
N GLY A 48 18.41 6.10 -15.55
CA GLY A 48 18.92 7.43 -15.81
C GLY A 48 20.34 7.36 -16.36
N LYS A 49 20.64 8.24 -17.31
CA LYS A 49 21.99 8.43 -17.84
C LYS A 49 22.54 9.76 -17.35
N GLY A 50 23.79 9.77 -16.93
CA GLY A 50 24.51 10.94 -16.47
C GLY A 50 25.95 10.95 -16.97
N SER A 51 26.73 11.91 -16.49
CA SER A 51 28.18 11.89 -16.69
C SER A 51 28.86 12.22 -15.38
N ARG A 52 29.85 11.41 -14.99
CA ARG A 52 30.64 11.61 -13.78
C ARG A 52 32.10 11.75 -14.19
N LEU A 53 32.70 12.90 -13.91
CA LEU A 53 34.07 13.26 -14.34
C LEU A 53 34.27 13.15 -15.87
N GLY A 54 33.25 13.48 -16.67
CA GLY A 54 33.32 13.48 -18.13
C GLY A 54 33.20 12.10 -18.79
N LEU A 55 33.01 11.03 -18.01
CA LEU A 55 32.72 9.70 -18.52
C LEU A 55 31.20 9.44 -18.49
N PRO A 56 30.65 8.67 -19.47
CA PRO A 56 29.26 8.25 -19.43
C PRO A 56 29.00 7.40 -18.19
N ASP A 57 27.90 7.68 -17.49
CA ASP A 57 27.46 6.94 -16.30
C ASP A 57 25.99 6.57 -16.48
N GLU A 58 25.61 5.35 -16.11
CA GLU A 58 24.24 4.87 -16.21
C GLU A 58 23.82 4.24 -14.89
N GLY A 59 22.63 4.61 -14.42
CA GLY A 59 22.06 4.11 -13.19
C GLY A 59 20.68 3.53 -13.44
N GLU A 60 20.41 2.39 -12.82
CA GLU A 60 19.11 1.75 -12.83
C GLU A 60 18.67 1.48 -11.39
N GLY A 61 17.38 1.60 -11.13
CA GLY A 61 16.81 1.34 -9.83
C GLY A 61 15.38 0.82 -9.96
N GLY A 62 15.05 -0.14 -9.11
CA GLY A 62 13.71 -0.70 -9.01
C GLY A 62 13.31 -0.92 -7.57
N GLY A 63 12.01 -0.84 -7.29
CA GLY A 63 11.44 -1.08 -5.98
C GLY A 63 10.03 -1.64 -6.10
N GLY A 64 9.62 -2.38 -5.08
CA GLY A 64 8.29 -2.94 -4.96
C GLY A 64 7.81 -2.91 -3.52
N GLY A 65 6.50 -2.92 -3.32
CA GLY A 65 5.87 -2.91 -2.01
C GLY A 65 4.52 -3.61 -2.03
N VAL A 66 4.13 -4.09 -0.85
CA VAL A 66 2.83 -4.69 -0.59
C VAL A 66 2.19 -3.94 0.57
N VAL A 67 0.92 -3.59 0.41
CA VAL A 67 0.11 -2.99 1.46
C VAL A 67 -1.10 -3.89 1.67
N ALA A 68 -1.26 -4.41 2.89
CA ALA A 68 -2.47 -5.10 3.34
C ALA A 68 -3.18 -4.22 4.38
N ALA A 69 -4.45 -3.92 4.17
CA ALA A 69 -5.23 -3.06 5.03
C ALA A 69 -6.60 -3.69 5.36
N PRO A 70 -7.05 -3.62 6.62
CA PRO A 70 -8.41 -4.01 6.99
C PRO A 70 -9.43 -3.08 6.33
N VAL A 71 -10.51 -3.62 5.77
CA VAL A 71 -11.59 -2.83 5.16
C VAL A 71 -12.85 -2.86 6.02
N GLY A 72 -13.14 -4.02 6.61
CA GLY A 72 -14.33 -4.20 7.42
C GLY A 72 -14.69 -5.67 7.58
N VAL A 73 -15.87 -5.90 8.13
CA VAL A 73 -16.43 -7.24 8.31
C VAL A 73 -17.86 -7.28 7.80
N PHE A 74 -18.28 -8.38 7.19
CA PHE A 74 -19.69 -8.67 7.03
C PHE A 74 -20.19 -9.43 8.26
N GLU A 75 -21.24 -8.91 8.86
CA GLU A 75 -22.04 -9.61 9.84
C GLU A 75 -23.20 -10.28 9.09
N VAL A 76 -23.18 -11.62 9.03
CA VAL A 76 -24.25 -12.42 8.42
C VAL A 76 -24.99 -13.14 9.52
N THR A 77 -26.30 -12.94 9.56
CA THR A 77 -27.26 -13.65 10.43
C THR A 77 -28.35 -14.26 9.56
N ASP A 78 -29.16 -15.16 10.13
CA ASP A 78 -30.29 -15.78 9.40
C ASP A 78 -31.32 -14.78 8.87
N SER A 79 -31.35 -13.56 9.42
CA SER A 79 -32.34 -12.53 9.11
C SER A 79 -31.82 -11.40 8.22
N HIS A 80 -30.52 -11.09 8.28
CA HIS A 80 -29.94 -9.97 7.55
C HIS A 80 -28.41 -10.08 7.44
N THR A 81 -27.88 -9.42 6.41
CA THR A 81 -26.44 -9.23 6.19
C THR A 81 -26.11 -7.74 6.26
N ARG A 82 -25.14 -7.35 7.08
CA ARG A 82 -24.67 -5.97 7.21
C ARG A 82 -23.16 -5.88 7.04
N PHE A 83 -22.71 -4.86 6.30
CA PHE A 83 -21.29 -4.53 6.23
C PHE A 83 -20.92 -3.50 7.30
N VAL A 84 -19.90 -3.80 8.10
CA VAL A 84 -19.35 -2.95 9.15
C VAL A 84 -17.95 -2.48 8.73
N PRO A 85 -17.79 -1.23 8.26
CA PRO A 85 -16.51 -0.72 7.80
C PRO A 85 -15.56 -0.39 8.97
N LEU A 86 -14.27 -0.73 8.82
CA LEU A 86 -13.21 -0.22 9.69
C LEU A 86 -12.65 1.08 9.07
N HIS A 87 -12.95 2.21 9.70
CA HIS A 87 -12.53 3.53 9.21
C HIS A 87 -11.18 3.91 9.83
N GLU A 88 -10.09 3.88 9.06
CA GLU A 88 -8.74 4.18 9.59
C GLU A 88 -7.92 5.17 8.72
N SER A 89 -8.57 6.04 7.95
CA SER A 89 -7.86 6.84 6.92
C SER A 89 -7.79 8.36 7.13
N ARG A 90 -8.26 8.91 8.26
CA ARG A 90 -8.28 10.39 8.44
C ARG A 90 -6.89 11.02 8.64
N ASN A 91 -5.90 10.25 9.10
CA ASN A 91 -4.60 10.78 9.50
C ASN A 91 -3.60 10.91 8.33
N LEU A 92 -3.73 10.09 7.27
CA LEU A 92 -2.83 10.11 6.11
C LEU A 92 -3.00 11.36 5.23
N LEU A 93 -4.23 11.82 5.04
CA LEU A 93 -4.50 13.05 4.27
C LEU A 93 -3.89 14.29 4.94
N LEU A 94 -4.00 14.38 6.27
CA LEU A 94 -3.38 15.45 7.04
C LEU A 94 -1.85 15.41 6.95
N ALA A 95 -1.24 14.22 7.08
CA ALA A 95 0.20 14.05 6.94
C ALA A 95 0.70 14.41 5.53
N GLY A 96 -0.04 14.05 4.48
CA GLY A 96 0.28 14.41 3.11
C GLY A 96 0.28 15.92 2.87
N LEU A 97 -0.73 16.64 3.38
CA LEU A 97 -0.82 18.10 3.27
C LEU A 97 0.34 18.80 4.01
N LEU A 98 0.69 18.32 5.20
CA LEU A 98 1.82 18.85 5.97
C LEU A 98 3.16 18.61 5.26
N GLY A 99 3.37 17.41 4.74
CA GLY A 99 4.58 17.07 3.97
C GLY A 99 4.72 17.91 2.71
N PHE A 100 3.62 18.08 1.95
CA PHE A 100 3.61 18.92 0.75
C PHE A 100 3.89 20.39 1.06
N GLY A 101 3.26 20.93 2.12
CA GLY A 101 3.49 22.30 2.56
C GLY A 101 4.95 22.56 2.97
N LEU A 102 5.55 21.67 3.75
CA LEU A 102 6.96 21.76 4.15
C LEU A 102 7.91 21.62 2.96
N GLY A 103 7.61 20.73 2.01
CA GLY A 103 8.38 20.55 0.78
C GLY A 103 8.40 21.80 -0.09
N LEU A 104 7.25 22.44 -0.30
CA LEU A 104 7.16 23.72 -1.03
C LEU A 104 7.93 24.84 -0.34
N LEU A 105 7.88 24.87 1.00
CA LEU A 105 8.57 25.89 1.79
C LEU A 105 10.09 25.73 1.72
N TRP A 106 10.59 24.49 1.71
CA TRP A 106 12.01 24.18 1.54
C TRP A 106 12.49 24.47 0.10
N ALA A 107 11.70 24.09 -0.91
CA ALA A 107 12.00 24.37 -2.32
C ALA A 107 12.08 25.89 -2.62
N ARG A 108 11.15 26.68 -2.05
CA ARG A 108 11.19 28.14 -2.14
C ARG A 108 12.45 28.73 -1.52
N ARG A 109 12.89 28.18 -0.39
CA ARG A 109 14.08 28.64 0.33
C ARG A 109 15.38 28.32 -0.41
N GLN A 110 15.39 27.29 -1.24
CA GLN A 110 16.53 26.91 -2.09
C GLN A 110 16.64 27.83 -3.31
N LEU A 111 15.52 28.20 -3.93
CA LEU A 111 15.47 29.10 -5.08
C LEU A 111 15.87 30.53 -4.71
N SER A 112 15.39 31.04 -3.57
CA SER A 112 15.77 32.38 -3.06
C SER A 112 17.25 32.49 -2.67
N ARG A 113 17.99 31.38 -2.66
CA ARG A 113 19.42 31.35 -2.34
C ARG A 113 20.32 31.52 -3.57
N GLN A 114 19.74 31.47 -4.78
CA GLN A 114 20.48 31.71 -6.04
C GLN A 114 20.37 33.16 -6.54
N GLU A 115 19.44 33.96 -6.04
CA GLU A 115 19.29 35.37 -6.45
C GLU A 115 20.21 36.35 -5.67
N ILE A 116 21.03 35.85 -4.74
CA ILE A 116 21.90 36.70 -3.88
C ILE A 116 23.41 36.51 -4.19
N GLU A 117 23.79 35.65 -5.14
CA GLU A 117 25.16 35.59 -5.68
C GLU A 117 25.30 36.34 -7.02
#